data_AF-A0A535X826-F1
#
_entry.id   AF-A0A535X826-F1
#
_cell.length_a   1.000
_cell.length_b   1.000
_cell.length_c   1.000
_cell.angle_alpha   90.00
_cell.angle_beta   90.00
_cell.angle_gamma   90.00
#
_symmetry.space_group_name_H-M   'P 1'
#
loop_
_entity.id
_entity.type
_entity.pdbx_description
1 polymer ?
#
loop_
_entity_poly.entity_id
_entity_poly.type
_entity_poly.pdbx_seq_one_letter_code
_entity_poly.pdbx_strand_id
1 'polypeptide(L)'
;YFRSSRHAVTWRTFRIYGPTDARFDHHLRPSREQPRGILYVAIHPRTALAEVFQRRRTINTRRMHPWLVGVETTAELRLLDLTGLWPTRLDASMALSTGPHARTRPWSRAANEAYPELHGLWYGSAMDSMRGCAALFERGAPAMPPSPAFHRALADPALRALLEHWARELNYRLILEDARNAGC
;
A
#
# COMPACT_ATOMS: atom_id res chain seq x y z
N TYR A 1 -2.23 3.50 7.40
CA TYR A 1 -3.68 3.22 7.23
C TYR A 1 -4.51 4.37 7.83
N PHE A 2 -5.78 4.51 7.46
CA PHE A 2 -6.67 5.58 7.97
C PHE A 2 -7.63 5.03 9.03
N ARG A 3 -7.58 5.55 10.26
CA ARG A 3 -8.44 5.09 11.37
C ARG A 3 -9.88 5.58 11.29
N SER A 4 -10.13 6.73 10.66
CA SER A 4 -11.46 7.35 10.61
C SER A 4 -12.02 7.42 9.18
N SER A 5 -11.76 6.38 8.37
CA SER A 5 -12.36 6.23 7.05
C SER A 5 -13.72 5.53 7.13
N ARG A 6 -14.60 5.74 6.14
CA ARG A 6 -15.90 5.06 6.03
C ARG A 6 -15.82 3.52 6.00
N HIS A 7 -14.63 2.96 5.74
CA HIS A 7 -14.33 1.52 5.81
C HIS A 7 -13.06 1.32 6.64
N ALA A 8 -13.04 1.84 7.88
CA ALA A 8 -11.87 1.79 8.75
C ALA A 8 -11.42 0.34 8.97
N VAL A 9 -10.30 0.00 8.35
CA VAL A 9 -9.61 -1.29 8.51
C VAL A 9 -8.50 -1.15 9.56
N THR A 10 -8.13 -2.25 10.21
CA THR A 10 -6.92 -2.26 11.04
C THR A 10 -5.68 -2.35 10.17
N TRP A 11 -4.50 -2.08 10.74
CA TRP A 11 -3.23 -2.10 10.00
C TRP A 11 -2.88 -3.46 9.38
N ARG A 12 -3.38 -4.56 9.94
CA ARG A 12 -3.17 -5.93 9.43
C ARG A 12 -4.38 -6.51 8.71
N THR A 13 -5.45 -5.72 8.53
CA THR A 13 -6.66 -6.20 7.87
C THR A 13 -6.44 -6.19 6.36
N PHE A 14 -6.53 -7.36 5.75
CA PHE A 14 -6.60 -7.52 4.30
C PHE A 14 -8.00 -7.10 3.84
N ARG A 15 -8.07 -6.18 2.89
CA ARG A 15 -9.36 -5.71 2.34
C ARG A 15 -9.98 -6.85 1.54
N ILE A 16 -11.20 -7.25 1.92
CA ILE A 16 -12.01 -8.31 1.29
C ILE A 16 -13.12 -7.80 0.37
N TYR A 17 -13.44 -6.50 0.43
CA TYR A 17 -14.38 -5.88 -0.48
C TYR A 17 -13.65 -5.43 -1.74
N GLY A 18 -14.07 -5.90 -2.91
CA GLY A 18 -13.47 -5.51 -4.17
C GLY A 18 -14.11 -6.19 -5.37
N PRO A 19 -13.65 -5.87 -6.59
CA PRO A 19 -12.44 -5.10 -6.83
C PRO A 19 -12.67 -3.57 -6.80
N THR A 20 -11.66 -2.83 -6.37
CA THR A 20 -11.62 -1.35 -6.35
C THR A 20 -10.72 -0.81 -7.47
N ASP A 21 -10.29 0.44 -7.35
CA ASP A 21 -9.29 1.09 -8.20
C ASP A 21 -7.85 0.68 -7.89
N ALA A 22 -7.58 -0.19 -6.91
CA ALA A 22 -6.22 -0.59 -6.55
C ALA A 22 -5.53 -1.41 -7.66
N ARG A 23 -4.24 -1.16 -7.88
CA ARG A 23 -3.47 -1.66 -9.04
C ARG A 23 -3.48 -3.19 -9.17
N PHE A 24 -3.21 -3.90 -8.09
CA PHE A 24 -3.09 -5.37 -8.10
C PHE A 24 -4.31 -6.05 -7.49
N ASP A 25 -5.47 -5.42 -7.55
CA ASP A 25 -6.69 -5.99 -7.00
C ASP A 25 -7.13 -7.28 -7.73
N HIS A 26 -6.97 -8.43 -7.05
CA HIS A 26 -7.30 -9.76 -7.57
C HIS A 26 -8.75 -10.17 -7.36
N HIS A 27 -9.57 -9.34 -6.70
CA HIS A 27 -10.98 -9.64 -6.42
C HIS A 27 -11.80 -9.82 -7.70
N LEU A 28 -12.66 -10.83 -7.73
CA LEU A 28 -13.53 -11.15 -8.86
C LEU A 28 -14.63 -10.10 -9.03
N ARG A 29 -15.00 -9.81 -10.28
CA ARG A 29 -16.17 -8.97 -10.59
C ARG A 29 -17.48 -9.74 -10.30
N PRO A 30 -18.61 -9.05 -10.07
CA PRO A 30 -18.72 -7.62 -9.72
C PRO A 30 -18.20 -7.32 -8.31
N SER A 31 -18.08 -6.04 -7.95
CA SER A 31 -17.57 -5.62 -6.64
C SER A 31 -18.44 -6.08 -5.48
N ARG A 32 -17.86 -6.89 -4.59
CA ARG A 32 -18.52 -7.46 -3.41
C ARG A 32 -17.49 -7.87 -2.36
N GLU A 33 -17.97 -8.18 -1.16
CA GLU A 33 -17.16 -8.92 -0.18
C GLU A 33 -16.93 -10.35 -0.66
N GLN A 34 -15.71 -10.84 -0.52
CA GLN A 34 -15.28 -12.17 -0.96
C GLN A 34 -14.04 -12.61 -0.19
N PRO A 35 -13.72 -13.91 -0.09
CA PRO A 35 -12.58 -14.40 0.70
C PRO A 35 -11.19 -14.03 0.12
N ARG A 36 -11.15 -13.23 -0.95
CA ARG A 36 -9.92 -12.70 -1.55
C ARG A 36 -9.55 -11.43 -0.83
N GLY A 37 -8.49 -11.45 -0.03
CA GLY A 37 -8.05 -10.34 0.78
C GLY A 37 -6.78 -9.71 0.23
N ILE A 38 -6.66 -8.38 0.22
CA ILE A 38 -5.44 -7.70 -0.24
C ILE A 38 -4.95 -6.65 0.75
N LEU A 39 -3.64 -6.64 1.01
CA LEU A 39 -2.95 -5.63 1.82
C LEU A 39 -1.77 -5.06 1.03
N TYR A 40 -1.64 -3.74 1.01
CA TYR A 40 -0.52 -3.05 0.37
C TYR A 40 0.46 -2.56 1.42
N VAL A 41 1.73 -2.91 1.26
CA VAL A 41 2.83 -2.50 2.15
C VAL A 41 4.01 -1.97 1.32
N ALA A 42 4.89 -1.20 1.96
CA ALA A 42 6.13 -0.71 1.37
C ALA A 42 7.29 -0.94 2.34
N ILE A 43 8.50 -1.17 1.82
CA ILE A 43 9.68 -1.40 2.67
C ILE A 43 10.24 -0.13 3.31
N HIS A 44 9.72 1.03 2.93
CA HIS A 44 10.17 2.30 3.46
C HIS A 44 8.99 3.24 3.72
N PRO A 45 9.00 3.95 4.87
CA PRO A 45 7.90 4.84 5.26
C PRO A 45 7.63 5.96 4.24
N ARG A 46 8.69 6.54 3.64
CA ARG A 46 8.54 7.53 2.55
C ARG A 46 7.72 7.00 1.39
N THR A 47 7.95 5.77 0.96
CA THR A 47 7.22 5.14 -0.15
C THR A 47 5.75 4.93 0.21
N ALA A 48 5.46 4.50 1.44
CA ALA A 48 4.09 4.38 1.92
C ALA A 48 3.37 5.73 1.88
N LEU A 49 4.03 6.82 2.28
CA LEU A 49 3.49 8.18 2.19
C LEU A 49 3.29 8.62 0.73
N ALA A 50 4.28 8.35 -0.13
CA ALA A 50 4.23 8.68 -1.54
C ALA A 50 3.01 8.04 -2.22
N GLU A 51 2.82 6.73 -2.02
CA GLU A 51 1.72 5.94 -2.58
C GLU A 51 0.35 6.35 -2.02
N VAL A 52 0.24 6.54 -0.69
CA VAL A 52 -1.05 6.88 -0.05
C VAL A 52 -1.53 8.28 -0.43
N PHE A 53 -0.62 9.24 -0.58
CA PHE A 53 -0.96 10.64 -0.83
C PHE A 53 -0.77 11.08 -2.29
N GLN A 54 -0.38 10.18 -3.21
CA GLN A 54 -0.04 10.50 -4.60
C GLN A 54 -1.08 11.36 -5.32
N ARG A 55 -2.37 11.02 -5.18
CA ARG A 55 -3.45 11.71 -5.92
C ARG A 55 -3.60 13.18 -5.52
N ARG A 56 -3.32 13.51 -4.25
CA ARG A 56 -3.49 14.87 -3.72
C ARG A 56 -2.16 15.62 -3.60
N ARG A 57 -1.03 14.91 -3.73
CA ARG A 57 0.32 15.42 -3.46
C ARG A 57 0.41 16.22 -2.14
N THR A 58 -0.38 15.80 -1.15
CA THR A 58 -0.57 16.51 0.12
C THR A 58 -0.66 15.49 1.24
N ILE A 59 0.29 15.54 2.17
CA ILE A 59 0.28 14.77 3.41
C ILE A 59 -0.46 15.60 4.46
N ASN A 60 -1.74 15.28 4.69
CA ASN A 60 -2.51 15.87 5.78
C ASN A 60 -2.52 14.89 6.96
N THR A 61 -1.86 15.26 8.06
CA THR A 61 -1.64 14.37 9.21
C THR A 61 -2.87 14.18 10.09
N ARG A 62 -3.94 14.96 9.89
CA ARG A 62 -5.18 14.94 10.67
C ARG A 62 -6.35 14.32 9.91
N ARG A 63 -6.44 14.56 8.59
CA ARG A 63 -7.58 14.10 7.77
C ARG A 63 -7.71 12.58 7.79
N MET A 64 -8.83 12.09 8.31
CA MET A 64 -9.14 10.66 8.47
C MET A 64 -8.18 9.92 9.42
N HIS A 65 -7.45 10.65 10.26
CA HIS A 65 -6.49 10.14 11.24
C HIS A 65 -5.56 9.06 10.63
N PRO A 66 -4.61 9.45 9.76
CA PRO A 66 -3.64 8.54 9.18
C PRO A 66 -2.59 8.13 10.21
N TRP A 67 -2.26 6.84 10.20
CA TRP A 67 -1.25 6.23 11.05
C TRP A 67 -0.19 5.54 10.19
N LEU A 68 1.07 5.72 10.60
CA LEU A 68 2.21 5.00 10.07
C LEU A 68 2.46 3.76 10.93
N VAL A 69 2.63 2.62 10.27
CA VAL A 69 2.85 1.33 10.91
C VAL A 69 4.07 0.70 10.26
N GLY A 70 4.99 0.20 11.08
CA GLY A 70 6.10 -0.66 10.68
C GLY A 70 5.92 -2.03 11.31
N VAL A 71 6.19 -3.08 10.54
CA VAL A 71 6.01 -4.47 10.94
C VAL A 71 7.20 -5.29 10.46
N GLU A 72 7.51 -6.34 11.20
CA GLU A 72 8.40 -7.41 10.78
C GLU A 72 7.56 -8.69 10.68
N THR A 73 7.64 -9.39 9.55
CA THR A 73 6.84 -10.60 9.35
C THR A 73 7.38 -11.72 10.22
N THR A 74 6.49 -12.55 10.76
CA THR A 74 6.85 -13.68 11.62
C THR A 74 7.33 -14.91 10.83
N ALA A 75 7.17 -14.89 9.52
CA ALA A 75 7.61 -15.92 8.60
C ALA A 75 8.02 -15.29 7.25
N GLU A 76 8.75 -16.06 6.44
CA GLU A 76 9.11 -15.65 5.09
C GLU A 76 7.89 -15.55 4.17
N LEU A 77 7.84 -14.49 3.38
CA LEU A 77 6.80 -14.29 2.36
C LEU A 77 7.31 -14.68 0.98
N ARG A 78 6.64 -15.64 0.33
CA ARG A 78 6.90 -15.96 -1.09
C ARG A 78 6.15 -14.97 -1.97
N LEU A 79 6.88 -14.02 -2.53
CA LEU A 79 6.33 -12.98 -3.38
C LEU A 79 6.83 -13.17 -4.81
N LEU A 80 5.94 -12.98 -5.76
CA LEU A 80 6.32 -12.95 -7.15
C LEU A 80 6.97 -11.62 -7.52
N ASP A 81 8.23 -11.66 -7.95
CA ASP A 81 9.02 -10.48 -8.28
C ASP A 81 8.66 -9.90 -9.66
N LEU A 82 8.06 -8.70 -9.65
CA LEU A 82 7.71 -7.92 -10.84
C LEU A 82 8.73 -6.83 -11.19
N THR A 83 9.83 -6.76 -10.44
CA THR A 83 10.93 -5.82 -10.71
C THR A 83 12.05 -6.45 -11.53
N GLY A 84 12.15 -7.78 -11.49
CA GLY A 84 13.11 -8.56 -12.26
C GLY A 84 12.66 -8.89 -13.69
N LEU A 85 13.31 -9.89 -14.28
CA LEU A 85 13.04 -10.37 -15.66
C LEU A 85 11.78 -11.22 -15.79
N TRP A 86 11.18 -11.62 -14.68
CA TRP A 86 10.06 -12.58 -14.68
C TRP A 86 8.86 -12.08 -15.51
N PRO A 87 8.41 -10.81 -15.43
CA PRO A 87 7.35 -10.30 -16.30
C PRO A 87 7.65 -10.52 -17.79
N THR A 88 8.85 -10.18 -18.24
CA THR A 88 9.28 -10.35 -19.64
C THR A 88 9.18 -11.81 -20.10
N ARG A 89 9.46 -12.78 -19.21
CA ARG A 89 9.36 -14.21 -19.53
C ARG A 89 7.93 -14.70 -19.72
N LEU A 90 6.94 -14.01 -19.16
CA LEU A 90 5.52 -14.32 -19.35
C LEU A 90 4.85 -13.41 -20.39
N ASP A 91 5.63 -12.79 -21.28
CA ASP A 91 5.15 -11.80 -22.24
C ASP A 91 4.36 -10.64 -21.58
N ALA A 92 4.67 -10.38 -20.30
CA ALA A 92 4.12 -9.29 -19.53
C ALA A 92 5.14 -8.15 -19.48
N SER A 93 4.72 -6.94 -19.87
CA SER A 93 5.63 -5.80 -19.92
C SER A 93 5.75 -5.08 -18.56
N MET A 94 6.78 -4.22 -18.44
CA MET A 94 6.93 -3.25 -17.34
C MET A 94 5.68 -2.39 -17.09
N ALA A 95 4.74 -2.34 -18.03
CA ALA A 95 3.41 -1.77 -17.84
C ALA A 95 2.63 -2.42 -16.68
N LEU A 96 3.06 -3.57 -16.14
CA LEU A 96 2.48 -4.09 -14.89
C LEU A 96 2.76 -3.18 -13.68
N SER A 97 3.91 -2.51 -13.67
CA SER A 97 4.33 -1.63 -12.57
C SER A 97 3.99 -0.15 -12.82
N THR A 98 3.72 0.26 -14.06
CA THR A 98 3.48 1.67 -14.43
C THR A 98 2.23 1.91 -15.29
N GLY A 99 1.59 0.85 -15.79
CA GLY A 99 0.52 0.93 -16.76
C GLY A 99 -0.90 0.91 -16.18
N PRO A 100 -1.93 0.91 -17.05
CA PRO A 100 -3.33 1.03 -16.64
C PRO A 100 -3.79 -0.14 -15.75
N HIS A 101 -4.55 0.19 -14.69
CA HIS A 101 -5.07 -0.80 -13.74
C HIS A 101 -5.96 -1.87 -14.39
N ALA A 102 -6.54 -1.56 -15.56
CA ALA A 102 -7.33 -2.49 -16.36
C ALA A 102 -6.52 -3.71 -16.84
N ARG A 103 -5.19 -3.59 -16.97
CA ARG A 103 -4.30 -4.69 -17.36
C ARG A 103 -3.70 -5.42 -16.15
N THR A 104 -3.36 -4.69 -15.10
CA THR A 104 -2.72 -5.25 -13.90
C THR A 104 -3.65 -6.09 -13.03
N ARG A 105 -4.95 -5.76 -12.97
CA ARG A 105 -5.93 -6.49 -12.14
C ARG A 105 -6.26 -7.89 -12.68
N PRO A 106 -6.57 -8.09 -13.98
CA PRO A 106 -6.70 -9.44 -14.55
C PRO A 106 -5.43 -10.26 -14.35
N TRP A 107 -4.25 -9.65 -14.52
CA TRP A 107 -2.97 -10.32 -14.34
C TRP A 107 -2.74 -10.74 -12.87
N SER A 108 -3.01 -9.86 -11.90
CA SER A 108 -2.89 -10.20 -10.46
C SER A 108 -3.80 -11.36 -10.07
N ARG A 109 -5.01 -11.41 -10.64
CA ARG A 109 -5.94 -12.51 -10.43
C ARG A 109 -5.45 -13.82 -11.05
N ALA A 110 -4.94 -13.78 -12.28
CA ALA A 110 -4.35 -14.94 -12.93
C ALA A 110 -3.14 -15.47 -12.13
N ALA A 111 -2.27 -14.57 -11.63
CA ALA A 111 -1.13 -14.97 -10.78
C ALA A 111 -1.59 -15.61 -9.46
N ASN A 112 -2.61 -15.04 -8.79
CA ASN A 112 -3.17 -15.61 -7.56
C ASN A 112 -3.80 -17.01 -7.79
N GLU A 113 -4.36 -17.27 -8.97
CA GLU A 113 -4.97 -18.54 -9.34
C GLU A 113 -3.95 -19.60 -9.80
N ALA A 114 -2.98 -19.20 -10.62
CA ALA A 114 -1.97 -20.10 -11.18
C ALA A 114 -0.94 -20.56 -10.15
N TYR A 115 -0.66 -19.73 -9.14
CA TYR A 115 0.39 -19.98 -8.14
C TYR A 115 -0.21 -19.92 -6.72
N PRO A 116 -0.84 -21.02 -6.25
CA PRO A 116 -1.49 -21.07 -4.94
C PRO A 116 -0.53 -20.85 -3.76
N GLU A 117 0.77 -21.14 -3.94
CA GLU A 117 1.83 -21.01 -2.95
C GLU A 117 2.33 -19.57 -2.73
N LEU A 118 1.97 -18.64 -3.60
CA LEU A 118 2.38 -17.24 -3.46
C LEU A 118 1.56 -16.52 -2.39
N HIS A 119 2.27 -15.73 -1.58
CA HIS A 119 1.68 -14.85 -0.58
C HIS A 119 1.40 -13.44 -1.13
N GLY A 120 1.84 -13.13 -2.35
CA GLY A 120 1.61 -11.83 -2.96
C GLY A 120 2.54 -11.51 -4.12
N LEU A 121 2.59 -10.23 -4.44
CA LEU A 121 3.37 -9.66 -5.54
C LEU A 121 4.34 -8.63 -4.98
N TRP A 122 5.57 -8.64 -5.47
CA TRP A 122 6.59 -7.63 -5.19
C TRP A 122 6.76 -6.72 -6.40
N TYR A 123 6.68 -5.41 -6.20
CA TYR A 123 6.74 -4.43 -7.29
C TYR A 123 7.45 -3.15 -6.87
N GLY A 124 7.94 -2.38 -7.85
CA GLY A 124 8.55 -1.09 -7.61
C GLY A 124 7.51 0.03 -7.55
N SER A 125 7.60 0.91 -6.55
CA SER A 125 6.79 2.12 -6.49
C SER A 125 7.12 3.06 -7.64
N ALA A 126 6.11 3.43 -8.42
CA ALA A 126 6.23 4.47 -9.43
C ALA A 126 6.39 5.88 -8.82
N MET A 127 6.10 6.02 -7.52
CA MET A 127 6.13 7.29 -6.80
C MET A 127 7.43 7.52 -6.01
N ASP A 128 8.27 6.49 -5.87
CA ASP A 128 9.52 6.57 -5.10
C ASP A 128 10.63 5.72 -5.72
N SER A 129 11.05 6.07 -6.95
CA SER A 129 12.23 5.51 -7.63
C SER A 129 12.30 3.98 -7.67
N MET A 130 11.18 3.31 -7.96
CA MET A 130 11.07 1.85 -7.99
C MET A 130 11.38 1.15 -6.66
N ARG A 131 11.34 1.87 -5.53
CA ARG A 131 11.52 1.25 -4.22
C ARG A 131 10.45 0.19 -3.96
N GLY A 132 10.85 -0.89 -3.31
CA GLY A 132 10.04 -2.08 -3.10
C GLY A 132 8.72 -1.84 -2.35
N CYS A 133 7.66 -2.32 -2.96
CA CYS A 133 6.32 -2.45 -2.39
C CYS A 133 5.85 -3.89 -2.56
N ALA A 134 4.90 -4.30 -1.72
CA ALA A 134 4.22 -5.57 -1.88
C ALA A 134 2.70 -5.40 -1.87
N ALA A 135 2.04 -6.17 -2.73
CA ALA A 135 0.60 -6.43 -2.68
C ALA A 135 0.43 -7.85 -2.15
N LEU A 136 0.15 -7.98 -0.86
CA LEU A 136 -0.02 -9.25 -0.18
C LEU A 136 -1.44 -9.77 -0.39
N PHE A 137 -1.56 -11.05 -0.74
CA PHE A 137 -2.82 -11.78 -0.77
C PHE A 137 -3.18 -12.32 0.62
N GLU A 138 -4.43 -12.72 0.82
CA GLU A 138 -4.95 -13.23 2.09
C GLU A 138 -4.09 -14.37 2.69
N ARG A 139 -3.44 -15.15 1.82
CA ARG A 139 -2.53 -16.24 2.20
C ARG A 139 -1.31 -15.78 2.99
N GLY A 140 -0.90 -14.52 2.84
CA GLY A 140 0.19 -13.92 3.61
C GLY A 140 -0.23 -13.43 5.02
N ALA A 141 -1.53 -13.44 5.34
CA ALA A 141 -2.02 -12.95 6.63
C ALA A 141 -1.41 -13.66 7.86
N PRO A 142 -1.16 -14.99 7.87
CA PRO A 142 -0.53 -15.67 9.00
C PRO A 142 0.89 -15.20 9.31
N ALA A 143 1.60 -14.60 8.34
CA ALA A 143 2.94 -14.05 8.55
C ALA A 143 2.93 -12.64 9.15
N MET A 144 1.75 -12.03 9.35
CA MET A 144 1.64 -10.72 9.99
C MET A 144 1.76 -10.87 11.51
N PRO A 145 2.57 -10.03 12.18
CA PRO A 145 2.76 -10.16 13.61
C PRO A 145 1.48 -9.81 14.40
N PRO A 146 1.34 -10.29 15.66
CA PRO A 146 0.22 -9.91 16.51
C PRO A 146 0.27 -8.45 16.95
N SER A 147 1.46 -7.85 17.00
CA SER A 147 1.72 -6.45 17.34
C SER A 147 2.67 -5.81 16.33
N PRO A 148 2.51 -4.50 16.02
CA PRO A 148 3.43 -3.80 15.13
C PRO A 148 4.73 -3.42 15.87
N ALA A 149 5.86 -3.40 15.15
CA ALA A 149 7.14 -2.90 15.65
C ALA A 149 7.13 -1.37 15.79
N PHE A 150 6.36 -0.69 14.94
CA PHE A 150 6.18 0.76 14.98
C PHE A 150 4.70 1.10 14.73
N HIS A 151 4.11 1.98 15.54
CA HIS A 151 2.72 2.40 15.39
C HIS A 151 2.48 3.80 15.95
N ARG A 152 2.41 4.80 15.07
CA ARG A 152 2.17 6.19 15.47
C ARG A 152 1.23 6.91 14.51
N ALA A 153 0.42 7.81 15.06
CA ALA A 153 -0.36 8.74 14.26
C ALA A 153 0.59 9.67 13.49
N LEU A 154 0.28 10.04 12.24
CA LEU A 154 1.10 11.03 11.53
C LEU A 154 1.07 12.42 12.20
N ALA A 155 0.07 12.68 13.06
CA ALA A 155 -0.04 13.89 13.85
C ALA A 155 0.85 13.91 15.10
N ASP A 156 1.52 12.79 15.42
CA ASP A 156 2.45 12.70 16.55
C ASP A 156 3.64 13.66 16.31
N PRO A 157 3.93 14.60 17.24
CA PRO A 157 5.06 15.52 17.12
C PRO A 157 6.41 14.83 16.89
N ALA A 158 6.58 13.59 17.38
CA ALA A 158 7.80 12.80 17.18
C ALA A 158 8.07 12.49 15.69
N LEU A 159 7.05 12.53 14.83
CA LEU A 159 7.19 12.30 13.40
C LEU A 159 7.40 13.59 12.58
N ARG A 160 7.32 14.78 13.20
CA ARG A 160 7.30 16.06 12.48
C ARG A 160 8.51 16.25 11.56
N ALA A 161 9.72 16.12 12.11
CA ALA A 161 10.95 16.34 11.34
C ALA A 161 11.11 15.34 10.18
N LEU A 162 10.73 14.08 10.38
CA LEU A 162 10.74 13.06 9.33
C LEU A 162 9.71 13.36 8.23
N LEU A 163 8.50 13.77 8.61
CA LEU A 163 7.44 14.13 7.67
C LEU A 163 7.82 15.38 6.86
N GLU A 164 8.42 16.39 7.49
CA GLU A 164 8.94 17.58 6.82
C GLU A 164 10.04 17.22 5.82
N HIS A 165 10.96 16.33 6.20
CA HIS A 165 12.02 15.85 5.31
C HIS A 165 11.45 15.08 4.10
N TRP A 166 10.61 14.07 4.33
CA TRP A 166 10.04 13.27 3.24
C TRP A 166 9.06 14.05 2.36
N ALA A 167 8.30 14.99 2.93
CA ALA A 167 7.43 15.87 2.15
C ALA A 167 8.25 16.73 1.16
N ARG A 168 9.42 17.24 1.58
CA ARG A 168 10.35 17.96 0.70
C ARG A 168 10.91 17.05 -0.39
N GLU A 169 11.39 15.86 -0.04
CA GLU A 169 11.93 14.91 -1.03
C GLU A 169 10.89 14.50 -2.09
N LEU A 170 9.64 14.30 -1.70
CA LEU A 170 8.55 13.93 -2.60
C LEU A 170 7.93 15.13 -3.35
N ASN A 171 8.31 16.35 -2.98
CA ASN A 171 7.66 17.59 -3.40
C ASN A 171 6.13 17.55 -3.14
N TYR A 172 5.74 17.17 -1.92
CA TYR A 172 4.36 17.12 -1.44
C TYR A 172 4.12 18.23 -0.40
N ARG A 173 2.92 18.79 -0.38
CA ARG A 173 2.51 19.73 0.66
C ARG A 173 2.31 18.99 1.99
N LEU A 174 2.84 19.50 3.09
CA LEU A 174 2.59 18.98 4.44
C LEU A 174 1.58 19.86 5.17
N ILE A 175 0.58 19.25 5.79
CA ILE A 175 -0.41 19.92 6.64
C ILE A 175 -0.40 19.22 8.01
N LEU A 176 0.11 19.93 9.02
CA LEU A 176 0.24 19.45 10.39
C LEU A 176 -0.95 19.83 11.28
N GLU A 177 -1.62 20.93 10.94
CA GLU A 177 -2.72 21.53 11.69
C GLU A 177 -3.94 21.72 10.77
N ASP A 178 -5.14 21.72 11.35
CA ASP A 178 -6.33 22.10 10.60
C ASP A 178 -6.24 23.58 10.23
N ALA A 179 -6.55 23.93 8.98
CA ALA A 179 -6.63 25.32 8.50
C ALA A 179 -7.75 26.16 9.16
N ARG A 180 -8.25 25.73 10.33
CA ARG A 180 -9.32 26.38 11.09
C ARG A 180 -8.84 27.23 12.27
N ASN A 181 -7.54 27.24 12.59
CA ASN A 181 -6.98 28.06 13.68
C ASN A 181 -5.98 29.13 13.20
N ALA A 182 -5.98 29.48 11.91
CA ALA A 182 -5.27 30.66 11.41
C ALA A 182 -6.28 31.78 11.14
N GLY A 183 -6.85 32.36 12.21
CA GLY A 183 -7.79 33.46 12.10
C GLY A 183 -8.42 33.83 13.44
N CYS A 184 -7.92 34.94 14.00
CA CYS A 184 -8.34 35.67 15.22
C CYS A 184 -8.01 35.03 16.57
#